data_AF-A0A349B793-F1
#
_entry.id   AF-A0A349B793-F1
#
_cell.length_a   1.000
_cell.length_b   1.000
_cell.length_c   1.000
_cell.angle_alpha   90.00
_cell.angle_beta   90.00
_cell.angle_gamma   90.00
#
_symmetry.space_group_name_H-M   'P 1'
#
loop_
_entity.id
_entity.type
_entity.pdbx_description
1 polymer ?
#
loop_
_entity_poly.entity_id
_entity_poly.type
_entity_poly.pdbx_seq_one_letter_code
_entity_poly.pdbx_strand_id
1 'polypeptide(L)'
;MRTVVRTVSWVLLFAALGAAGASWFTPTPELDADDASELAVEALRSADVDVERVQAPTLMVHETEERDLVDAWSVPVEVQAGDAVQEIELRVQESAGRLVYVDDLIGVDGTERLLSDEQFERMGRHRDDTLADRWVLRNALAAVAAVGIAATCYLLATRSDPLWSAR
;
A
#
# COMPACT_ATOMS: atom_id res chain seq x y z
N MET A 1 42.45 -21.01 -8.64
CA MET A 1 41.04 -21.36 -8.35
C MET A 1 40.54 -20.77 -7.03
N ARG A 2 41.26 -20.92 -5.90
CA ARG A 2 40.93 -20.29 -4.59
C ARG A 2 40.57 -18.80 -4.66
N THR A 3 41.37 -18.00 -5.37
CA THR A 3 41.17 -16.55 -5.49
C THR A 3 39.89 -16.21 -6.25
N VAL A 4 39.56 -16.98 -7.29
CA VAL A 4 38.36 -16.75 -8.12
C VAL A 4 37.08 -17.04 -7.33
N VAL A 5 37.03 -18.18 -6.61
CA VAL A 5 35.87 -18.55 -5.79
C VAL A 5 35.63 -17.52 -4.68
N ARG A 6 36.68 -17.11 -3.98
CA ARG A 6 36.59 -16.11 -2.92
C ARG A 6 36.14 -14.74 -3.45
N THR A 7 36.69 -14.27 -4.57
CA THR A 7 36.27 -13.01 -5.19
C THR A 7 34.80 -13.05 -5.63
N VAL A 8 34.36 -14.14 -6.25
CA VAL A 8 32.95 -14.31 -6.67
C VAL A 8 32.01 -14.32 -5.46
N SER A 9 32.37 -14.99 -4.37
CA SER A 9 31.56 -14.99 -3.13
C SER A 9 31.44 -13.61 -2.50
N TRP A 10 32.51 -12.81 -2.48
CA TRP A 10 32.44 -11.42 -1.99
C TRP A 10 31.59 -10.53 -2.88
N VAL A 11 31.71 -10.66 -4.20
CA VAL A 11 30.88 -9.90 -5.15
C VAL A 11 29.39 -10.22 -4.96
N LEU A 12 29.04 -11.50 -4.82
CA LEU A 12 27.66 -11.92 -4.57
C LEU A 12 27.13 -11.44 -3.22
N LEU A 13 27.97 -11.42 -2.19
CA LEU A 13 27.61 -10.88 -0.87
C LEU A 13 27.25 -9.39 -0.97
N PHE A 14 28.13 -8.57 -1.54
CA PHE A 14 27.88 -7.13 -1.65
C PHE A 14 26.72 -6.82 -2.60
N ALA A 15 26.55 -7.60 -3.67
CA ALA A 15 25.38 -7.49 -4.56
C ALA A 15 24.07 -7.80 -3.82
N ALA A 16 24.03 -8.85 -2.99
CA ALA A 16 22.85 -9.23 -2.23
C ALA A 16 22.49 -8.17 -1.17
N LEU A 17 23.48 -7.66 -0.44
CA LEU A 17 23.28 -6.57 0.53
C LEU A 17 22.85 -5.27 -0.15
N GLY A 18 23.46 -4.95 -1.29
CA GLY A 18 23.09 -3.77 -2.09
C GLY A 18 21.67 -3.86 -2.63
N ALA A 19 21.26 -5.02 -3.14
CA ALA A 19 19.91 -5.24 -3.66
C ALA A 19 18.84 -5.17 -2.55
N ALA A 20 19.10 -5.77 -1.38
CA ALA A 20 18.20 -5.66 -0.23
C ALA A 20 18.14 -4.24 0.31
N GLY A 21 19.27 -3.53 0.39
CA GLY A 21 19.28 -2.11 0.74
C GLY A 21 18.45 -1.28 -0.24
N ALA A 22 18.67 -1.48 -1.54
CA ALA A 22 17.96 -0.77 -2.60
C ALA A 22 16.45 -1.03 -2.60
N SER A 23 15.98 -2.21 -2.19
CA SER A 23 14.54 -2.50 -2.13
C SER A 23 13.81 -1.63 -1.11
N TRP A 24 14.46 -1.22 -0.03
CA TRP A 24 13.89 -0.27 0.94
C TRP A 24 13.83 1.17 0.44
N PHE A 25 14.62 1.51 -0.58
CA PHE A 25 14.58 2.81 -1.25
C PHE A 25 13.63 2.82 -2.45
N THR A 26 12.96 1.70 -2.76
CA THR A 26 11.88 1.72 -3.75
C THR A 26 10.68 2.47 -3.15
N PRO A 27 10.03 3.37 -3.91
CA PRO A 27 8.82 4.02 -3.45
C PRO A 27 7.81 3.00 -2.95
N THR A 28 7.03 3.39 -1.93
CA THR A 28 5.80 2.66 -1.59
C THR A 28 4.92 2.60 -2.85
N PRO A 29 4.26 1.46 -3.12
CA PRO A 29 3.35 1.37 -4.25
C PRO A 29 2.24 2.39 -4.08
N GLU A 30 1.96 3.11 -5.16
CA GLU A 30 0.79 3.99 -5.28
C GLU A 30 -0.46 3.12 -5.49
N LEU A 31 -1.58 3.55 -4.92
CA LEU A 31 -2.87 2.91 -5.10
C LEU A 31 -3.34 3.08 -6.54
N ASP A 32 -3.79 2.01 -7.17
CA ASP A 32 -4.46 2.13 -8.47
C ASP A 32 -5.95 2.48 -8.31
N ALA A 33 -6.62 2.76 -9.43
CA ALA A 33 -8.03 3.14 -9.42
C ALA A 33 -8.96 2.00 -8.95
N ASP A 34 -8.59 0.74 -9.23
CA ASP A 34 -9.42 -0.40 -8.84
C ASP A 34 -9.31 -0.63 -7.32
N ASP A 35 -8.10 -0.56 -6.78
CA ASP A 35 -7.81 -0.58 -5.34
C ASP A 35 -8.57 0.55 -4.63
N ALA A 36 -8.62 1.76 -5.20
CA ALA A 36 -9.29 2.91 -4.58
C ALA A 36 -10.80 2.69 -4.51
N SER A 37 -11.38 2.08 -5.54
CA SER A 37 -12.78 1.70 -5.59
C SER A 37 -13.10 0.64 -4.54
N GLU A 38 -12.25 -0.39 -4.44
CA GLU A 38 -12.43 -1.47 -3.46
C GLU A 38 -12.40 -0.93 -2.03
N LEU A 39 -11.45 -0.04 -1.72
CA LEU A 39 -11.35 0.62 -0.42
C LEU A 39 -12.54 1.50 -0.07
N ALA A 40 -13.01 2.30 -1.02
CA ALA A 40 -14.18 3.14 -0.81
C ALA A 40 -15.42 2.28 -0.47
N VAL A 41 -15.60 1.18 -1.20
CA VAL A 41 -16.71 0.24 -0.96
C VAL A 41 -16.56 -0.49 0.36
N GLU A 42 -15.36 -0.96 0.71
CA GLU A 42 -15.13 -1.66 1.97
C GLU A 42 -15.35 -0.74 3.17
N ALA A 43 -14.91 0.51 3.07
CA ALA A 43 -15.17 1.51 4.09
C ALA A 43 -16.69 1.75 4.28
N LEU A 44 -17.45 1.89 3.19
CA LEU A 44 -18.91 2.04 3.24
C LEU A 44 -19.59 0.82 3.86
N ARG A 45 -19.21 -0.41 3.44
CA ARG A 45 -19.73 -1.64 4.05
C ARG A 45 -19.38 -1.74 5.53
N SER A 46 -18.19 -1.31 5.94
CA SER A 46 -17.78 -1.32 7.35
C SER A 46 -18.64 -0.39 8.22
N ALA A 47 -19.25 0.61 7.60
CA ALA A 47 -20.22 1.51 8.20
C ALA A 47 -21.68 1.10 7.97
N ASP A 48 -21.94 -0.12 7.48
CA ASP A 48 -23.29 -0.64 7.22
C ASP A 48 -24.05 0.19 6.18
N VAL A 49 -23.34 0.70 5.16
CA VAL A 49 -23.91 1.43 4.03
C VAL A 49 -23.93 0.52 2.80
N ASP A 50 -25.13 0.31 2.26
CA ASP A 50 -25.33 -0.51 1.06
C ASP A 50 -24.96 0.28 -0.20
N VAL A 51 -24.00 -0.26 -0.95
CA VAL A 51 -23.50 0.29 -2.20
C VAL A 51 -24.21 -0.38 -3.37
N GLU A 52 -24.87 0.42 -4.21
CA GLU A 52 -25.53 -0.04 -5.43
C GLU A 52 -24.56 -0.06 -6.61
N ARG A 53 -23.78 1.02 -6.76
CA ARG A 53 -22.89 1.20 -7.90
C ARG A 53 -21.69 2.06 -7.54
N VAL A 54 -20.56 1.72 -8.14
CA VAL A 54 -19.33 2.51 -8.09
C VAL A 54 -19.04 3.06 -9.48
N GLN A 55 -18.71 4.34 -9.57
CA GLN A 55 -18.26 4.97 -10.82
C GLN A 55 -16.73 4.94 -10.92
N ALA A 56 -16.22 5.18 -12.13
CA ALA A 56 -14.78 5.14 -12.38
C ALA A 56 -14.06 6.23 -11.56
N PRO A 57 -13.06 5.87 -10.74
CA PRO A 57 -12.32 6.86 -9.96
C PRO A 57 -11.52 7.82 -10.82
N THR A 58 -11.35 9.02 -10.31
CA THR A 58 -10.54 10.06 -10.95
C THR A 58 -9.46 10.55 -10.00
N LEU A 59 -8.20 10.56 -10.46
CA LEU A 59 -7.09 11.10 -9.69
C LEU A 59 -7.17 12.63 -9.64
N MET A 60 -7.01 13.19 -8.44
CA MET A 60 -7.04 14.63 -8.21
C MET A 60 -6.13 15.03 -7.05
N VAL A 61 -5.84 16.33 -6.95
CA VAL A 61 -5.18 16.91 -5.78
C VAL A 61 -6.24 17.37 -4.79
N HIS A 62 -6.13 16.92 -3.55
CA HIS A 62 -7.01 17.32 -2.44
C HIS A 62 -6.21 18.07 -1.37
N GLU A 63 -6.77 19.17 -0.87
CA GLU A 63 -6.25 19.88 0.30
C GLU A 63 -6.94 19.32 1.54
N THR A 64 -6.18 18.71 2.44
CA THR A 64 -6.70 18.16 3.70
C THR A 64 -7.11 19.27 4.66
N GLU A 65 -7.80 18.93 5.76
CA GLU A 65 -8.11 19.89 6.83
C GLU A 65 -6.86 20.54 7.45
N GLU A 66 -5.72 19.83 7.42
CA GLU A 66 -4.42 20.32 7.89
C GLU A 66 -3.72 21.24 6.88
N ARG A 67 -4.34 21.48 5.71
CA ARG A 67 -3.83 22.26 4.56
C ARG A 67 -2.65 21.62 3.84
N ASP A 68 -2.55 20.31 3.93
CA ASP A 68 -1.60 19.54 3.15
C ASP A 68 -2.22 19.17 1.80
N LEU A 69 -1.45 19.34 0.73
CA LEU A 69 -1.84 18.90 -0.61
C LEU A 69 -1.44 17.44 -0.78
N VAL A 70 -2.41 16.58 -1.07
CA VAL A 70 -2.21 15.15 -1.28
C VAL A 70 -2.88 14.70 -2.57
N ASP A 71 -2.25 13.76 -3.27
CA ASP A 71 -2.87 13.07 -4.39
C ASP A 71 -3.90 12.06 -3.86
N ALA A 72 -5.12 12.13 -4.37
CA ALA A 72 -6.25 11.34 -3.94
C ALA A 72 -7.14 10.92 -5.12
N TRP A 73 -7.69 9.72 -5.01
CA TRP A 73 -8.71 9.20 -5.90
C TRP A 73 -10.08 9.67 -5.43
N SER A 74 -10.78 10.43 -6.27
CA SER A 74 -12.21 10.70 -6.14
C SER A 74 -12.99 9.51 -6.65
N VAL A 75 -13.79 8.90 -5.78
CA VAL A 75 -14.60 7.70 -6.02
C VAL A 75 -16.06 8.06 -5.81
N PRO A 76 -16.82 8.35 -6.89
CA PRO A 76 -18.25 8.56 -6.80
C PRO A 76 -18.96 7.21 -6.61
N VAL A 77 -19.84 7.13 -5.61
CA VAL A 77 -20.56 5.92 -5.24
C VAL A 77 -22.05 6.22 -5.10
N GLU A 78 -22.88 5.39 -5.71
CA GLU A 78 -24.32 5.38 -5.54
C GLU A 78 -24.69 4.46 -4.38
N VAL A 79 -25.41 5.01 -3.41
CA VAL A 79 -25.85 4.32 -2.19
C VAL A 79 -27.37 4.39 -2.03
N GLN A 80 -27.95 3.35 -1.43
CA GLN A 80 -29.39 3.30 -1.19
C GLN A 80 -29.77 4.13 0.05
N ALA A 81 -30.64 5.12 -0.16
CA ALA A 81 -31.11 6.07 0.85
C ALA A 81 -32.63 5.96 1.00
N GLY A 82 -33.10 4.99 1.81
CA GLY A 82 -34.52 4.69 1.92
C GLY A 82 -35.07 4.11 0.61
N ASP A 83 -35.91 4.87 -0.11
CA ASP A 83 -36.52 4.46 -1.38
C ASP A 83 -35.82 5.05 -2.63
N ALA A 84 -34.76 5.84 -2.45
CA ALA A 84 -34.04 6.52 -3.53
C ALA A 84 -32.55 6.15 -3.53
N VAL A 85 -31.93 6.24 -4.70
CA VAL A 85 -30.46 6.13 -4.86
C VAL A 85 -29.89 7.54 -4.81
N GLN A 86 -28.86 7.74 -3.99
CA GLN A 86 -28.12 9.00 -3.87
C GLN A 86 -26.65 8.78 -4.19
N GLU A 87 -26.02 9.78 -4.78
CA GLU A 87 -24.57 9.78 -5.04
C GLU A 87 -23.83 10.43 -3.88
N ILE A 88 -22.73 9.80 -3.46
CA ILE A 88 -21.76 10.32 -2.50
C ILE A 88 -20.36 10.26 -3.11
N GLU A 89 -19.48 11.17 -2.72
CA GLU A 89 -18.09 11.18 -3.17
C GLU A 89 -17.17 10.76 -2.02
N LEU A 90 -16.34 9.74 -2.23
CA LEU A 90 -15.28 9.38 -1.29
C LEU A 90 -13.93 9.75 -1.90
N ARG A 91 -13.04 10.34 -1.11
CA ARG A 91 -11.65 10.59 -1.54
C ARG A 91 -10.68 9.72 -0.76
N VAL A 92 -9.92 8.91 -1.48
CA VAL A 92 -8.92 7.98 -0.93
C VAL A 92 -7.54 8.46 -1.31
N GLN A 93 -6.65 8.65 -0.32
CA GLN A 93 -5.27 9.06 -0.54
C GLN A 93 -4.48 7.97 -1.28
N GLU A 94 -3.82 8.34 -2.38
CA GLU A 94 -3.08 7.41 -3.25
C GLU A 94 -1.87 6.76 -2.54
N SER A 95 -1.19 7.49 -1.67
CA SER A 95 0.03 7.01 -1.03
C SER A 95 -0.19 6.14 0.21
N ALA A 96 -1.40 6.15 0.77
CA ALA A 96 -1.67 5.58 2.08
C ALA A 96 -2.99 4.77 2.18
N GLY A 97 -3.83 4.74 1.14
CA GLY A 97 -5.11 4.03 1.18
C GLY A 97 -6.07 4.53 2.26
N ARG A 98 -5.91 5.79 2.67
CA ARG A 98 -6.71 6.40 3.74
C ARG A 98 -7.81 7.26 3.16
N LEU A 99 -9.02 7.15 3.71
CA LEU A 99 -10.08 8.12 3.43
C LEU A 99 -9.70 9.49 3.99
N VAL A 100 -9.60 10.47 3.11
CA VAL A 100 -9.26 11.86 3.46
C VAL A 100 -10.48 12.78 3.43
N TYR A 101 -11.53 12.40 2.70
CA TYR A 101 -12.76 13.19 2.60
C TYR A 101 -13.94 12.31 2.18
N VAL A 102 -15.13 12.67 2.64
CA VAL A 102 -16.41 12.07 2.27
C VAL A 102 -17.41 13.21 2.08
N ASP A 103 -17.97 13.33 0.87
CA ASP A 103 -19.10 14.20 0.58
C ASP A 103 -20.38 13.37 0.61
N ASP A 104 -21.16 13.52 1.68
CA ASP A 104 -22.45 12.88 1.88
C ASP A 104 -23.61 13.87 1.85
N LEU A 105 -23.37 15.09 1.37
CA LEU A 105 -24.38 16.13 1.31
C LEU A 105 -25.37 15.84 0.20
N ILE A 106 -26.65 15.78 0.57
CA ILE A 106 -27.78 15.51 -0.31
C ILE A 106 -28.77 16.68 -0.31
N GLY A 107 -29.67 16.69 -1.30
CA GLY A 107 -30.68 17.73 -1.49
C GLY A 107 -30.19 18.92 -2.32
N VAL A 108 -31.13 19.74 -2.78
CA VAL A 108 -30.88 20.84 -3.74
C VAL A 108 -29.91 21.89 -3.21
N ASP A 109 -29.89 22.07 -1.89
CA ASP A 109 -29.05 23.06 -1.21
C ASP A 109 -27.84 22.45 -0.49
N GLY A 110 -27.64 21.12 -0.56
CA GLY A 110 -26.54 20.42 0.11
C GLY A 110 -26.52 20.60 1.64
N THR A 111 -27.70 20.74 2.26
CA THR A 111 -27.84 20.98 3.71
C THR A 111 -28.16 19.73 4.50
N GLU A 112 -28.63 18.67 3.83
CA GLU A 112 -28.95 17.38 4.45
C GLU A 112 -27.75 16.45 4.32
N ARG A 113 -27.46 15.68 5.37
CA ARG A 113 -26.43 14.64 5.36
C ARG A 113 -27.07 13.29 5.19
N LEU A 114 -26.50 12.49 4.30
CA LEU A 114 -26.96 11.14 4.07
C LEU A 114 -26.45 10.17 5.15
N LEU A 115 -25.21 10.35 5.59
CA LEU A 115 -24.60 9.49 6.59
C LEU A 115 -24.88 10.04 8.00
N SER A 116 -25.16 9.13 8.92
CA SER A 116 -25.18 9.49 10.34
C SER A 116 -23.76 9.74 10.86
N ASP A 117 -23.64 10.54 11.92
CA ASP A 117 -22.33 10.83 12.55
C ASP A 117 -21.58 9.55 12.94
N GLU A 118 -22.29 8.51 13.39
CA GLU A 118 -21.69 7.23 13.75
C GLU A 118 -21.13 6.48 12.54
N GLN A 119 -21.82 6.53 11.39
CA GLN A 119 -21.33 5.94 10.14
C GLN A 119 -20.09 6.69 9.64
N PHE A 120 -20.14 8.02 9.67
CA PHE A 120 -19.00 8.85 9.30
C PHE A 120 -17.77 8.55 10.18
N GLU A 121 -17.94 8.42 11.50
CA GLU A 121 -16.86 8.09 12.43
C GLU A 121 -16.31 6.66 12.23
N ARG A 122 -17.16 5.71 11.84
CA ARG A 122 -16.70 4.35 11.48
C ARG A 122 -15.87 4.37 10.19
N MET A 123 -16.33 5.07 9.16
CA MET A 123 -15.60 5.21 7.90
C MET A 123 -14.26 5.93 8.10
N GLY A 124 -14.21 7.00 8.89
CA GLY A 124 -12.97 7.73 9.17
C GLY A 124 -11.92 6.92 9.94
N ARG A 125 -12.33 5.83 10.60
CA ARG A 125 -11.44 4.86 11.25
C ARG A 125 -11.03 3.72 10.34
N HIS A 126 -11.68 3.54 9.19
CA HIS A 126 -11.32 2.53 8.22
C HIS A 126 -9.99 2.90 7.58
N ARG A 127 -9.04 1.97 7.65
CA ARG A 127 -7.70 2.13 7.10
C ARG A 127 -7.28 0.76 6.58
N ASP A 128 -6.93 0.71 5.30
CA ASP A 128 -6.31 -0.47 4.74
C ASP A 128 -4.80 -0.25 4.62
N ASP A 129 -4.06 -0.92 5.49
CA ASP A 129 -2.61 -0.94 5.47
C ASP A 129 -2.07 -2.09 4.60
N THR A 130 -2.90 -2.90 3.92
CA THR A 130 -2.43 -4.10 3.20
C THR A 130 -1.44 -3.80 2.09
N LEU A 131 -1.51 -2.66 1.41
CA LEU A 131 -0.51 -2.26 0.41
C LEU A 131 0.84 -1.95 1.05
N ALA A 132 0.83 -1.20 2.15
CA ALA A 132 2.03 -0.91 2.93
C ALA A 132 2.60 -2.20 3.53
N ASP A 133 1.76 -3.06 4.11
CA ASP A 133 2.15 -4.34 4.69
C ASP A 133 2.73 -5.30 3.65
N ARG A 134 2.13 -5.39 2.45
CA ARG A 134 2.66 -6.19 1.34
C ARG A 134 4.03 -5.67 0.89
N TRP A 135 4.21 -4.35 0.81
CA TRP A 135 5.51 -3.74 0.48
C TRP A 135 6.55 -4.02 1.56
N VAL A 136 6.21 -3.85 2.84
CA VAL A 136 7.09 -4.17 3.98
C VAL A 136 7.46 -5.64 3.96
N LEU A 137 6.48 -6.55 3.78
CA LEU A 137 6.70 -7.98 3.75
C LEU A 137 7.63 -8.38 2.59
N ARG A 138 7.41 -7.84 1.38
CA ARG A 138 8.28 -8.07 0.23
C ARG A 138 9.72 -7.68 0.53
N ASN A 139 9.92 -6.49 1.10
CA ASN A 139 11.26 -5.98 1.42
C ASN A 139 11.91 -6.75 2.59
N ALA A 140 11.12 -7.18 3.57
CA ALA A 140 11.57 -8.05 4.65
C ALA A 140 12.02 -9.42 4.13
N LEU A 141 11.23 -10.04 3.23
CA LEU A 141 11.60 -11.31 2.58
C LEU A 141 12.87 -11.16 1.72
N ALA A 142 13.02 -10.04 1.00
CA ALA A 142 14.24 -9.74 0.25
C ALA A 142 15.46 -9.63 1.18
N ALA A 143 15.31 -8.97 2.33
CA ALA A 143 16.37 -8.88 3.34
C ALA A 143 16.73 -10.25 3.92
N VAL A 144 15.74 -11.08 4.27
CA VAL A 144 15.97 -12.46 4.76
C VAL A 144 16.69 -13.30 3.69
N ALA A 145 16.27 -13.22 2.44
CA ALA A 145 16.93 -13.91 1.33
C ALA A 145 18.39 -13.45 1.16
N ALA A 146 18.64 -12.14 1.24
CA ALA A 146 20.00 -11.58 1.15
C ALA A 146 20.90 -12.08 2.30
N VAL A 147 20.38 -12.17 3.53
CA VAL A 147 21.11 -12.75 4.67
C VAL A 147 21.43 -14.24 4.43
N GLY A 148 20.48 -15.01 3.87
CA GLY A 148 20.72 -16.41 3.52
C GLY A 148 21.82 -16.60 2.46
N ILE A 149 21.79 -15.76 1.42
CA ILE A 149 22.85 -15.73 0.38
C ILE A 149 24.19 -15.33 0.99
N ALA A 150 24.19 -14.30 1.85
CA ALA A 150 25.38 -13.82 2.55
C ALA A 150 26.03 -14.93 3.41
N ALA A 151 25.22 -15.62 4.22
CA ALA A 151 25.68 -16.72 5.06
C ALA A 151 26.24 -17.88 4.22
N THR A 152 25.56 -18.24 3.12
CA THR A 152 26.00 -19.30 2.21
C THR A 152 27.33 -18.93 1.52
N CYS A 153 27.46 -17.70 1.04
CA CYS A 153 28.69 -17.20 0.42
C CYS A 153 29.85 -17.15 1.43
N TYR A 154 29.59 -16.72 2.67
CA TYR A 154 30.58 -16.72 3.74
C TYR A 154 31.04 -18.14 4.10
N LEU A 155 30.13 -19.09 4.24
CA LEU A 155 30.47 -20.49 4.49
C LEU A 155 31.28 -21.10 3.34
N LEU A 156 30.91 -20.84 2.08
CA LEU A 156 31.69 -21.28 0.93
C LEU A 156 33.09 -20.67 0.91
N ALA A 157 33.22 -19.38 1.21
CA ALA A 157 34.50 -18.69 1.24
C ALA A 157 35.42 -19.18 2.38
N THR A 158 34.86 -19.54 3.53
CA THR A 158 35.63 -19.97 4.72
C THR A 158 35.86 -21.48 4.79
N ARG A 159 34.95 -22.31 4.26
CA ARG A 159 35.09 -23.78 4.21
C ARG A 159 35.72 -24.31 2.92
N SER A 160 35.99 -23.48 1.93
CA SER A 160 36.81 -23.89 0.77
C SER A 160 38.32 -23.92 1.09
N ASP A 161 38.74 -23.49 2.28
CA ASP A 161 40.14 -23.53 2.70
C ASP A 161 40.70 -24.93 3.06
N PRO A 162 39.98 -25.91 3.67
CA PRO A 162 40.59 -27.19 4.07
C PRO A 162 40.51 -28.31 3.02
N LEU A 163 39.67 -28.20 1.98
CA LEU A 163 39.44 -29.33 1.04
C LEU A 163 40.47 -29.45 -0.09
N TRP A 164 41.36 -28.46 -0.26
CA TRP A 164 42.30 -28.39 -1.39
C TRP A 164 43.75 -28.10 -0.96
N SER A 165 44.09 -28.23 0.33
CA SER A 165 45.49 -28.17 0.81
C SER A 165 46.18 -29.54 0.86
N ALA A 166 45.55 -30.59 0.34
CA ALA A 166 46.20 -31.87 0.10
C ALA A 166 46.68 -31.94 -1.36
N ARG A 167 47.75 -31.21 -1.68
CA ARG A 167 48.73 -31.53 -2.73
C ARG A 167 49.97 -30.65 -2.56
#